data_AF-A0A2T3ZI87-F1
#
_entry.id   AF-A0A2T3ZI87-F1
#
_cell.length_a   1.000
_cell.length_b   1.000
_cell.length_c   1.000
_cell.angle_alpha   90.00
_cell.angle_beta   90.00
_cell.angle_gamma   90.00
#
_symmetry.space_group_name_H-M   'P 1'
#
loop_
_entity.id
_entity.type
_entity.pdbx_description
1 polymer ?
#
loop_
_entity_poly.entity_id
_entity_poly.type
_entity_poly.pdbx_seq_one_letter_code
_entity_poly.pdbx_strand_id
1 'polypeptide(L)'
;MKKTKQYINKTFSLAAPNLTINGLPVAPESFVGTAVPAPNTVYEPFDARKRRQVADLITQEEKLLEDVAALKRSVPAKVAADHAERIRAAMRQDEDDLRERVARDASAAEADEAGTAAGAARGPPLAARLQRQEGVEGGFKSAVQGLNRLKRDMPAVVAKMERARVAGEYVVSKGR
;
A
#
# COMPACT_ATOMS: atom_id res chain seq x y z
N MET A 1 -23.22 -34.37 50.87
CA MET A 1 -23.20 -34.55 49.39
C MET A 1 -24.58 -34.52 48.70
N LYS A 2 -25.69 -35.02 49.29
CA LYS A 2 -27.02 -35.00 48.62
C LYS A 2 -27.61 -33.59 48.39
N LYS A 3 -27.49 -32.68 49.38
CA LYS A 3 -28.03 -31.31 49.29
C LYS A 3 -27.39 -30.48 48.18
N THR A 4 -26.07 -30.61 47.97
CA THR A 4 -25.33 -29.89 46.93
C THR A 4 -25.80 -30.26 45.52
N LYS A 5 -26.04 -31.55 45.24
CA LYS A 5 -26.55 -32.00 43.94
C LYS A 5 -27.97 -31.48 43.67
N GLN A 6 -28.83 -31.48 44.68
CA GLN A 6 -30.19 -30.91 44.56
C GLN A 6 -30.16 -29.41 44.30
N TYR A 7 -29.26 -28.67 44.97
CA TYR A 7 -29.06 -27.25 44.73
C TYR A 7 -28.62 -26.98 43.29
N ILE A 8 -27.61 -27.71 42.80
CA ILE A 8 -27.12 -27.60 41.41
C ILE A 8 -28.24 -27.86 40.41
N ASN A 9 -28.97 -28.97 40.54
CA ASN A 9 -30.06 -29.30 39.62
C ASN A 9 -31.13 -28.20 39.61
N LYS A 10 -31.54 -27.72 40.79
CA LYS A 10 -32.55 -26.66 40.90
C LYS A 10 -32.10 -25.35 40.25
N THR A 11 -30.84 -24.95 40.43
CA THR A 11 -30.31 -23.72 39.81
C THR A 11 -30.27 -23.83 38.29
N PHE A 12 -29.84 -24.96 37.73
CA PHE A 12 -29.75 -25.13 36.28
C PHE A 12 -31.13 -25.29 35.63
N SER A 13 -32.08 -25.98 36.27
CA SER A 13 -33.46 -26.07 35.76
C SER A 13 -34.16 -24.71 35.70
N LEU A 14 -33.90 -23.81 36.66
CA LEU A 14 -34.46 -22.45 36.64
C LEU A 14 -33.77 -21.53 35.64
N ALA A 15 -32.49 -21.75 35.36
CA ALA A 15 -31.72 -20.95 34.40
C ALA A 15 -31.92 -21.40 32.95
N ALA A 16 -32.18 -22.69 32.70
CA ALA A 16 -32.27 -23.28 31.37
C ALA A 16 -33.18 -22.54 30.37
N PRO A 17 -34.38 -22.03 30.73
CA PRO A 17 -35.24 -21.30 29.80
C PRO A 17 -34.63 -19.99 29.27
N ASN A 18 -33.64 -19.45 29.98
CA ASN A 18 -32.95 -18.20 29.63
C ASN A 18 -31.54 -18.45 29.08
N LEU A 19 -31.15 -19.71 28.89
CA LEU A 19 -29.86 -20.08 28.34
C LEU A 19 -30.01 -20.56 26.90
N THR A 20 -29.16 -20.02 26.04
CA THR A 20 -29.01 -20.51 24.67
C THR A 20 -27.56 -20.89 24.44
N ILE A 21 -27.33 -21.97 23.70
CA ILE A 21 -26.01 -22.35 23.21
C ILE A 21 -26.08 -22.23 21.68
N ASN A 22 -25.26 -21.34 21.11
CA ASN A 22 -25.27 -21.04 19.67
C ASN A 22 -26.67 -20.65 19.12
N GLY A 23 -27.50 -19.97 19.93
CA GLY A 23 -28.84 -19.54 19.54
C GLY A 23 -29.94 -20.62 19.65
N LEU A 24 -29.61 -21.83 20.13
CA LEU A 24 -30.58 -22.90 20.36
C LEU A 24 -30.97 -22.97 21.85
N PRO A 25 -32.26 -23.17 22.18
CA PRO A 25 -32.71 -23.28 23.56
C PRO A 25 -32.16 -24.55 24.20
N VAL A 26 -31.69 -24.46 25.43
CA VAL A 26 -31.14 -25.61 26.16
C VAL A 26 -32.23 -26.26 27.02
N ALA A 27 -32.44 -27.57 26.86
CA ALA A 27 -33.38 -28.30 27.69
C ALA A 27 -32.84 -28.43 29.14
N PRO A 28 -33.67 -28.25 30.18
CA PRO A 28 -33.25 -28.37 31.58
C PRO A 28 -32.73 -29.78 31.92
N GLU A 29 -33.23 -30.80 31.22
CA GLU A 29 -32.82 -32.20 31.37
C GLU A 29 -31.35 -32.45 30.99
N SER A 30 -30.74 -31.58 30.18
CA SER A 30 -29.31 -31.66 29.82
C SER A 30 -28.38 -31.40 31.01
N PHE A 31 -28.87 -30.73 32.06
CA PHE A 31 -28.08 -30.35 33.25
C PHE A 31 -28.34 -31.26 34.45
N VAL A 32 -29.51 -31.90 34.49
CA VAL A 32 -29.91 -32.81 35.57
C VAL A 32 -29.37 -34.18 35.18
N GLY A 33 -28.22 -34.58 35.74
CA GLY A 33 -27.44 -35.77 35.35
C GLY A 33 -28.09 -37.15 35.52
N THR A 34 -29.38 -37.32 35.26
CA THR A 34 -29.96 -38.59 34.86
C THR A 34 -29.40 -38.94 33.49
N ALA A 35 -28.45 -39.88 33.49
CA ALA A 35 -27.84 -40.53 32.33
C ALA A 35 -28.07 -39.79 31.01
N VAL A 36 -27.06 -39.03 30.54
CA VAL A 36 -27.02 -38.56 29.15
C VAL A 36 -27.41 -39.77 28.30
N PRO A 37 -28.63 -39.82 27.71
CA PRO A 37 -28.98 -40.95 26.88
C PRO A 37 -27.88 -40.98 25.82
N ALA A 38 -27.27 -42.15 25.61
CA ALA A 38 -26.24 -42.33 24.59
C ALA A 38 -26.70 -41.53 23.37
N PRO A 39 -25.91 -40.54 22.89
CA PRO A 39 -26.42 -39.52 21.98
C PRO A 39 -27.16 -40.25 20.89
N ASN A 40 -28.49 -40.03 20.81
CA ASN A 40 -29.29 -40.59 19.74
C ASN A 40 -28.65 -40.02 18.48
N THR A 41 -27.81 -40.82 17.85
CA THR A 41 -27.01 -40.43 16.70
C THR A 41 -27.98 -40.44 15.54
N VAL A 42 -28.74 -39.35 15.45
CA VAL A 42 -29.57 -39.05 14.31
C VAL A 42 -28.60 -38.73 13.19
N TYR A 43 -28.27 -39.74 12.39
CA TYR A 43 -27.51 -39.55 11.17
C TYR A 43 -28.36 -38.73 10.22
N GLU A 44 -27.83 -37.59 9.77
CA GLU A 44 -28.44 -36.89 8.67
C GLU A 44 -28.50 -37.82 7.45
N PRO A 45 -29.64 -37.87 6.75
CA PRO A 45 -29.73 -38.63 5.50
C PRO A 45 -28.72 -38.12 4.48
N PHE A 46 -28.15 -39.05 3.72
CA PHE A 46 -27.20 -38.71 2.67
C PHE A 46 -27.85 -37.86 1.57
N ASP A 47 -27.40 -36.62 1.42
CA ASP A 47 -27.86 -35.71 0.38
C ASP A 47 -26.98 -35.80 -0.88
N ALA A 48 -27.49 -36.51 -1.89
CA ALA A 48 -26.81 -36.67 -3.17
C ALA A 48 -26.56 -35.34 -3.90
N ARG A 49 -27.36 -34.29 -3.65
CA ARG A 49 -27.18 -32.97 -4.28
C ARG A 49 -25.98 -32.25 -3.69
N LYS A 50 -25.88 -32.23 -2.36
CA LYS A 50 -24.71 -31.69 -1.66
C LYS A 50 -23.44 -32.44 -2.06
N ARG A 51 -23.51 -33.76 -2.20
CA ARG A 51 -22.36 -34.56 -2.67
C ARG A 51 -21.91 -34.18 -4.08
N ARG A 52 -22.84 -33.96 -5.01
CA ARG A 52 -22.52 -33.48 -6.36
C ARG A 52 -21.91 -32.08 -6.32
N GLN A 53 -22.49 -31.16 -5.55
CA GLN A 53 -21.94 -29.82 -5.38
C GLN A 53 -20.52 -29.84 -4.81
N VAL A 54 -20.22 -30.70 -3.84
CA VAL A 54 -18.87 -30.88 -3.31
C VAL A 54 -17.92 -31.38 -4.40
N ALA A 55 -18.33 -32.37 -5.20
CA ALA A 55 -17.51 -32.85 -6.32
C ALA A 55 -17.25 -31.73 -7.36
N ASP A 56 -18.28 -30.97 -7.72
CA ASP A 56 -18.16 -29.85 -8.65
C ASP A 56 -17.22 -28.76 -8.09
N LEU A 57 -17.32 -28.45 -6.80
CA LEU A 57 -16.44 -27.49 -6.14
C LEU A 57 -14.98 -27.95 -6.11
N ILE A 58 -14.73 -29.24 -5.86
CA ILE A 58 -13.38 -29.80 -5.90
C ILE A 58 -12.79 -29.68 -7.30
N THR A 59 -13.56 -30.01 -8.35
CA THR A 59 -13.06 -29.85 -9.73
C THR A 59 -12.77 -28.39 -10.09
N GLN A 60 -13.57 -27.45 -9.59
CA GLN A 60 -13.33 -26.02 -9.76
C GLN A 60 -12.09 -25.56 -9.01
N GLU A 61 -11.88 -26.06 -7.78
CA GLU A 61 -10.70 -25.78 -6.98
C GLU A 61 -9.42 -26.25 -7.69
N GLU A 62 -9.40 -27.48 -8.19
CA GLU A 62 -8.27 -28.04 -8.93
C GLU A 62 -7.92 -27.18 -10.16
N LYS A 63 -8.92 -26.77 -10.93
CA LYS A 63 -8.73 -25.88 -12.08
C LYS A 63 -8.16 -24.51 -11.66
N LEU A 64 -8.71 -23.91 -10.61
CA LEU A 64 -8.21 -22.62 -10.11
C LEU A 64 -6.78 -22.72 -9.58
N LEU A 65 -6.41 -23.84 -8.97
CA LEU A 65 -5.03 -24.08 -8.53
C LEU A 65 -4.06 -24.17 -9.72
N GLU A 66 -4.47 -24.83 -10.81
CA GLU A 66 -3.70 -24.89 -12.05
C GLU A 66 -3.52 -23.48 -12.68
N ASP A 67 -4.62 -22.73 -12.79
CA ASP A 67 -4.60 -21.36 -13.33
C ASP A 67 -3.69 -20.43 -12.50
N VAL A 68 -3.76 -20.52 -11.17
CA VAL A 68 -2.91 -19.72 -10.27
C VAL A 68 -1.45 -20.13 -10.40
N ALA A 69 -1.14 -21.41 -10.53
CA ALA A 69 0.22 -21.88 -10.76
C ALA A 69 0.78 -21.36 -12.10
N ALA A 70 -0.02 -21.41 -13.17
CA ALA A 70 0.34 -20.85 -14.47
C ALA A 70 0.57 -19.34 -14.40
N LEU A 71 -0.29 -18.61 -13.67
CA LEU A 71 -0.18 -17.16 -13.49
C LEU A 71 1.09 -16.79 -12.71
N LYS A 72 1.36 -17.50 -11.60
CA LYS A 72 2.58 -17.32 -10.79
C LYS A 72 3.85 -17.54 -11.59
N ARG A 73 3.85 -18.49 -12.53
CA ARG A 73 5.00 -18.77 -13.39
C ARG A 73 5.21 -17.76 -14.51
N SER A 74 4.12 -17.29 -15.14
CA SER A 74 4.20 -16.51 -16.39
C SER A 74 4.19 -14.99 -16.20
N VAL A 75 3.45 -14.48 -15.20
CA VAL A 75 3.21 -13.04 -15.07
C VAL A 75 4.40 -12.25 -14.52
N PRO A 76 5.11 -12.67 -13.47
CA PRO A 76 6.17 -11.84 -12.87
C PRO A 76 7.27 -11.48 -13.87
N ALA A 77 7.75 -12.45 -14.64
CA ALA A 77 8.78 -12.23 -15.66
C ALA A 77 8.30 -11.30 -16.78
N LYS A 78 7.05 -11.47 -17.24
CA LYS A 78 6.46 -10.63 -18.28
C LYS A 78 6.32 -9.17 -17.83
N VAL A 79 5.76 -8.95 -16.64
CA VAL A 79 5.58 -7.60 -16.07
C VAL A 79 6.94 -6.92 -15.84
N ALA A 80 7.94 -7.66 -15.35
CA ALA A 80 9.29 -7.14 -15.19
C ALA A 80 9.92 -6.74 -16.52
N ALA A 81 9.76 -7.55 -17.58
CA ALA A 81 10.23 -7.22 -18.92
C ALA A 81 9.56 -5.96 -19.48
N ASP A 82 8.23 -5.89 -19.40
CA ASP A 82 7.45 -4.74 -19.87
C ASP A 82 7.79 -3.46 -19.10
N HIS A 83 8.10 -3.58 -17.81
CA HIS A 83 8.56 -2.45 -16.99
C HIS A 83 9.98 -2.02 -17.36
N ALA A 84 10.89 -2.97 -17.57
CA ALA A 84 12.26 -2.68 -18.00
C ALA A 84 12.28 -1.99 -19.37
N GLU A 85 11.46 -2.43 -20.33
CA GLU A 85 11.34 -1.76 -21.63
C GLU A 85 10.82 -0.33 -21.52
N ARG A 86 9.83 -0.09 -20.64
CA ARG A 86 9.33 1.27 -20.38
C ARG A 86 10.41 2.18 -19.81
N ILE A 87 11.21 1.70 -18.85
CA ILE A 87 12.33 2.48 -18.30
C ILE A 87 13.38 2.74 -19.39
N ARG A 88 13.76 1.73 -20.16
CA ARG A 88 14.75 1.91 -21.25
C ARG A 88 14.27 2.90 -22.31
N ALA A 89 12.97 2.87 -22.64
CA ALA A 89 12.38 3.83 -23.57
C ALA A 89 12.43 5.26 -23.03
N ALA A 90 12.06 5.47 -21.75
CA ALA A 90 12.17 6.77 -21.10
C ALA A 90 13.61 7.29 -21.06
N MET A 91 14.57 6.43 -20.69
CA MET A 91 15.99 6.83 -20.68
C MET A 91 16.50 7.22 -22.07
N ARG A 92 16.08 6.53 -23.14
CA ARG A 92 16.45 6.93 -24.50
C ARG A 92 15.90 8.29 -24.88
N GLN A 93 14.64 8.57 -24.51
CA GLN A 93 14.04 9.88 -24.74
C GLN A 93 14.77 10.98 -23.97
N ASP A 94 15.10 10.75 -22.69
CA ASP A 94 15.85 11.72 -21.88
C ASP A 94 17.25 12.01 -22.45
N GLU A 95 17.94 10.98 -22.95
CA GLU A 95 19.24 11.13 -23.62
C GLU A 95 19.14 11.92 -24.93
N ASP A 96 18.12 11.66 -25.74
CA ASP A 96 17.89 12.41 -26.98
C ASP A 96 17.53 13.87 -26.70
N ASP A 97 16.66 14.14 -25.72
CA ASP A 97 16.33 15.50 -25.26
C ASP A 97 17.57 16.24 -24.73
N LEU A 98 18.45 15.55 -24.00
CA LEU A 98 19.71 16.11 -23.52
C LEU A 98 20.64 16.46 -24.69
N ARG A 99 20.79 15.55 -25.67
CA ARG A 99 21.60 15.81 -26.87
C ARG A 99 21.09 17.01 -27.65
N GLU A 100 19.78 17.14 -27.82
CA GLU A 100 19.17 18.29 -28.48
C GLU A 100 19.41 19.60 -27.72
N ARG A 101 19.41 19.58 -26.38
CA ARG A 101 19.74 20.75 -25.56
C ARG A 101 21.21 21.12 -25.69
N VAL A 102 22.12 20.15 -25.58
CA VAL A 102 23.56 20.38 -25.73
C VAL A 102 23.89 20.91 -27.12
N ALA A 103 23.28 20.35 -28.18
CA ALA A 103 23.48 20.84 -29.54
C ALA A 103 22.98 22.29 -29.72
N ARG A 104 21.82 22.63 -29.14
CA ARG A 104 21.31 24.01 -29.14
C ARG A 104 22.24 24.96 -28.40
N ASP A 105 22.69 24.59 -27.20
CA ASP A 105 23.60 25.42 -26.40
C ASP A 105 24.95 25.60 -27.10
N ALA A 106 25.48 24.55 -27.75
CA ALA A 106 26.70 24.62 -28.56
C ALA A 106 26.52 25.55 -29.75
N SER A 107 25.42 25.43 -30.51
CA SER A 107 25.12 26.32 -31.63
C SER A 107 24.93 27.79 -31.21
N ALA A 108 24.35 28.02 -30.02
CA ALA A 108 24.20 29.35 -29.45
C ALA A 108 25.55 29.93 -29.03
N ALA A 109 26.44 29.11 -28.45
CA ALA A 109 27.80 29.52 -28.11
C ALA A 109 28.64 29.83 -29.36
N GLU A 110 28.54 29.02 -30.42
CA GLU A 110 29.20 29.29 -31.71
C GLU A 110 28.68 30.57 -32.38
N ALA A 111 27.37 30.86 -32.27
CA ALA A 111 26.81 32.13 -32.75
C ALA A 111 27.29 33.35 -31.94
N ASP A 112 27.46 33.19 -30.62
CA ASP A 112 28.01 34.23 -29.73
C ASP A 112 29.52 34.45 -30.00
N GLU A 113 30.27 33.38 -30.31
CA GLU A 113 31.67 33.45 -30.75
C GLU A 113 31.84 34.08 -32.15
N ALA A 114 30.96 33.75 -33.11
CA ALA A 114 30.98 34.39 -34.43
C ALA A 114 30.60 35.89 -34.37
N GLY A 115 29.67 36.25 -33.47
CA GLY A 115 29.33 37.64 -33.16
C GLY A 115 30.49 38.40 -32.47
N THR A 116 31.28 37.71 -31.65
CA THR A 116 32.47 38.30 -31.01
C THR A 116 33.71 38.29 -31.91
N ALA A 117 33.82 37.44 -32.92
CA ALA A 117 34.90 37.48 -33.92
C ALA A 117 34.74 38.64 -34.91
N ALA A 118 33.51 38.97 -35.32
CA ALA A 118 33.22 40.24 -36.03
C ALA A 118 33.43 41.47 -35.12
N GLY A 119 33.38 41.27 -33.80
CA GLY A 119 33.71 42.26 -32.77
C GLY A 119 35.17 42.21 -32.29
N ALA A 120 36.04 41.30 -32.74
CA ALA A 120 37.34 41.03 -32.13
C ALA A 120 38.44 42.08 -32.41
N ALA A 121 38.09 43.18 -33.08
CA ALA A 121 38.83 44.44 -32.93
C ALA A 121 38.49 45.17 -31.60
N ARG A 122 37.59 44.63 -30.78
CA ARG A 122 37.03 45.21 -29.56
C ARG A 122 36.44 44.10 -28.67
N GLY A 123 37.28 43.49 -27.83
CA GLY A 123 36.85 42.44 -26.89
C GLY A 123 35.62 42.82 -26.04
N PRO A 124 34.89 41.83 -25.47
CA PRO A 124 33.63 42.10 -24.79
C PRO A 124 33.84 43.09 -23.64
N PRO A 125 32.98 44.11 -23.49
CA PRO A 125 33.17 45.15 -22.49
C PRO A 125 33.22 44.51 -21.11
N LEU A 126 34.15 44.98 -20.26
CA LEU A 126 34.34 44.52 -18.88
C LEU A 126 33.00 44.42 -18.12
N ALA A 127 32.03 45.29 -18.45
CA ALA A 127 30.66 45.30 -17.96
C ALA A 127 29.87 43.99 -18.23
N ALA A 128 30.02 43.36 -19.39
CA ALA A 128 29.32 42.10 -19.71
C ALA A 128 29.84 40.92 -18.87
N ARG A 129 31.15 40.92 -18.58
CA ARG A 129 31.77 39.93 -17.68
C ARG A 129 31.35 40.13 -16.23
N LEU A 130 31.22 41.38 -15.78
CA LEU A 130 30.75 41.73 -14.44
C LEU A 130 29.25 41.43 -14.26
N GLN A 131 28.40 41.73 -15.25
CA GLN A 131 26.97 41.39 -15.21
C GLN A 131 26.72 39.88 -15.11
N ARG A 132 27.53 39.06 -15.80
CA ARG A 132 27.45 37.60 -15.69
C ARG A 132 27.86 37.13 -14.28
N GLN A 133 28.88 37.74 -13.69
CA GLN A 133 29.33 37.45 -12.33
C GLN A 133 28.29 37.86 -11.27
N GLU A 134 27.69 39.04 -11.40
CA GLU A 134 26.61 39.52 -10.52
C GLU A 134 25.38 38.60 -10.57
N GLY A 135 25.02 38.10 -11.75
CA GLY A 135 23.95 37.11 -11.91
C GLY A 135 24.26 35.78 -11.20
N VAL A 136 25.50 35.30 -11.30
CA VAL A 136 25.96 34.08 -10.61
C VAL A 136 25.95 34.26 -9.09
N GLU A 137 26.44 35.40 -8.59
CA GLU A 137 26.46 35.71 -7.16
C GLU A 137 25.06 35.91 -6.59
N GLY A 138 24.16 36.55 -7.34
CA GLY A 138 22.75 36.71 -7.00
C GLY A 138 22.01 35.37 -6.95
N GLY A 139 22.27 34.49 -7.92
CA GLY A 139 21.73 33.13 -7.96
C GLY A 139 22.21 32.29 -6.77
N PHE A 140 23.51 32.33 -6.48
CA PHE A 140 24.10 31.64 -5.33
C PHE A 140 23.53 32.15 -4.01
N LYS A 141 23.43 33.48 -3.82
CA LYS A 141 22.85 34.08 -2.62
C LYS A 141 21.38 33.68 -2.43
N SER A 142 20.60 33.66 -3.51
CA SER A 142 19.20 33.21 -3.51
C SER A 142 19.09 31.73 -3.12
N ALA A 143 19.94 30.87 -3.67
CA ALA A 143 19.98 29.45 -3.35
C ALA A 143 20.32 29.19 -1.86
N VAL A 144 21.33 29.88 -1.34
CA VAL A 144 21.73 29.78 0.08
C VAL A 144 20.64 30.29 1.02
N GLN A 145 19.94 31.37 0.66
CA GLN A 145 18.80 31.85 1.44
C GLN A 145 17.62 30.86 1.40
N GLY A 146 17.32 30.28 0.24
CA GLY A 146 16.30 29.23 0.11
C GLY A 146 16.60 28.01 0.97
N LEU A 147 17.86 27.55 0.96
CA LEU A 147 18.32 26.43 1.78
C LEU A 147 18.21 26.73 3.28
N ASN A 148 18.56 27.95 3.71
CA ASN A 148 18.41 28.37 5.10
C ASN A 148 16.95 28.45 5.56
N ARG A 149 16.04 28.94 4.70
CA ARG A 149 14.60 28.92 4.99
C ARG A 149 14.09 27.49 5.11
N LEU A 150 14.45 26.62 4.18
CA LEU A 150 14.07 25.21 4.23
C LEU A 150 14.58 24.53 5.51
N LYS A 151 15.84 24.75 5.89
CA LYS A 151 16.42 24.24 7.14
C LYS A 151 15.65 24.73 8.37
N ARG A 152 15.20 25.98 8.38
CA ARG A 152 14.45 26.58 9.48
C ARG A 152 13.01 26.06 9.56
N ASP A 153 12.37 25.86 8.41
CA ASP A 153 10.93 25.56 8.34
C ASP A 153 10.68 24.03 8.34
N MET A 154 11.67 23.21 7.97
CA MET A 154 11.62 21.74 7.98
C MET A 154 11.13 21.14 9.32
N PRO A 155 11.68 21.51 10.48
CA PRO A 155 11.23 20.96 11.77
C PRO A 155 9.75 21.22 12.07
N ALA A 156 9.24 22.40 11.70
CA ALA A 156 7.84 22.75 11.92
C ALA A 156 6.90 21.95 11.01
N VAL A 157 7.30 21.72 9.75
CA VAL A 157 6.55 20.88 8.81
C VAL A 157 6.52 19.43 9.29
N VAL A 158 7.65 18.89 9.73
CA VAL A 158 7.74 17.52 10.30
C VAL A 158 6.82 17.39 11.52
N ALA A 159 6.88 18.34 12.46
CA ALA A 159 6.00 18.32 13.63
C ALA A 159 4.50 18.44 13.28
N LYS A 160 4.15 19.08 12.16
CA LYS A 160 2.77 19.14 11.66
C LYS A 160 2.36 17.80 11.04
N MET A 161 3.25 17.16 10.28
CA MET A 161 3.00 15.85 9.68
C MET A 161 2.88 14.75 10.73
N GLU A 162 3.73 14.75 11.76
CA GLU A 162 3.64 13.81 12.87
C GLU A 162 2.32 13.97 13.64
N ARG A 163 1.92 15.21 13.94
CA ARG A 163 0.62 15.48 14.59
C ARG A 163 -0.56 15.04 13.73
N ALA A 164 -0.52 15.27 12.42
CA ALA A 164 -1.56 14.81 11.49
C ALA A 164 -1.62 13.28 11.41
N ARG A 165 -0.46 12.61 11.39
CA ARG A 165 -0.37 11.15 11.42
C ARG A 165 -1.00 10.59 12.70
N VAL A 166 -0.60 11.11 13.86
CA VAL A 166 -1.13 10.68 15.16
C VAL A 166 -2.64 10.90 15.24
N ALA A 167 -3.14 12.07 14.79
CA ALA A 167 -4.57 12.34 14.75
C ALA A 167 -5.32 11.35 13.83
N GLY A 168 -4.74 11.00 12.68
CA GLY A 168 -5.29 9.98 11.78
C GLY A 168 -5.38 8.59 12.44
N GLU A 169 -4.35 8.17 13.16
CA GLU A 169 -4.34 6.91 13.91
C GLU A 169 -5.40 6.89 15.03
N TYR A 170 -5.64 8.01 15.72
CA TYR A 170 -6.70 8.13 16.71
C TYR A 170 -8.11 8.02 16.10
N VAL A 171 -8.35 8.61 14.92
CA VAL A 171 -9.65 8.50 14.22
C VAL A 171 -9.90 7.05 13.78
N VAL A 172 -8.87 6.37 13.27
CA VAL A 172 -8.97 4.97 12.82
C VAL A 172 -9.17 4.00 13.99
N SER A 173 -8.62 4.29 15.18
CA SER A 173 -8.69 3.41 16.35
C SER A 173 -9.89 3.66 17.29
N LYS A 174 -10.42 4.89 17.39
CA LYS A 174 -11.61 5.22 18.21
C LYS A 174 -12.92 5.37 17.42
N GLY A 175 -12.87 5.32 16.09
CA GLY A 175 -14.03 5.48 15.20
C GLY A 175 -14.78 4.19 14.86
N ARG A 176 -14.60 3.11 15.64
CA ARG A 176 -15.33 1.85 15.51
C ARG A 176 -15.99 1.48 16.83
#